data_AF-A0A7J4S0I7-F1
#
_entry.id   AF-A0A7J4S0I7-F1
#
_cell.length_a   1.000
_cell.length_b   1.000
_cell.length_c   1.000
_cell.angle_alpha   90.00
_cell.angle_beta   90.00
_cell.angle_gamma   90.00
#
_symmetry.space_group_name_H-M   'P 1'
#
loop_
_entity.id
_entity.type
_entity.pdbx_description
1 polymer ?
#
loop_
_entity_poly.entity_id
_entity_poly.type
_entity_poly.pdbx_seq_one_letter_code
_entity_poly.pdbx_strand_id
1 'polypeptide(L)'
;MIMAIEEFKALLESKRRILRLTIHAQEQAEKRIIPFQVIERDLLHEQPVLVVEQSCETQNERKFDVYYPQSGVYFHRFVIVLNSELRVITVMRTSKDYQKRLAGE
;
A
#
# COMPACT_ATOMS: atom_id res chain seq x y z
N MET A 1 12.77 4.29 -2.60
CA MET A 1 13.11 4.18 -4.04
C MET A 1 11.83 3.89 -4.79
N ILE A 2 11.54 4.58 -5.89
CA ILE A 2 10.37 4.24 -6.72
C ILE A 2 10.62 2.87 -7.36
N MET A 3 9.66 1.97 -7.21
CA MET A 3 9.72 0.61 -7.75
C MET A 3 8.80 0.51 -8.97
N ALA A 4 9.18 -0.27 -9.97
CA ALA A 4 8.32 -0.53 -11.11
C ALA A 4 7.06 -1.32 -10.66
N ILE A 5 5.89 -0.92 -11.18
CA ILE A 5 4.62 -1.54 -10.80
C ILE A 5 4.59 -3.03 -11.13
N GLU A 6 5.11 -3.44 -12.29
CA GLU A 6 5.16 -4.85 -12.70
C GLU A 6 6.04 -5.70 -11.79
N GLU A 7 7.18 -5.17 -11.34
CA GLU A 7 8.05 -5.87 -10.38
C GLU A 7 7.34 -6.05 -9.03
N PHE A 8 6.60 -5.04 -8.58
CA PHE A 8 5.83 -5.11 -7.34
C PHE A 8 4.69 -6.14 -7.43
N LYS A 9 3.98 -6.20 -8.56
CA LYS A 9 2.94 -7.20 -8.80
C LYS A 9 3.51 -8.62 -8.83
N ALA A 10 4.60 -8.83 -9.57
CA ALA A 10 5.30 -10.12 -9.59
C ALA A 10 5.74 -10.55 -8.18
N LEU A 11 6.19 -9.60 -7.35
CA LEU A 11 6.53 -9.86 -5.94
C LEU A 11 5.29 -10.30 -5.12
N LEU A 12 4.15 -9.64 -5.29
CA LEU A 12 2.90 -10.01 -4.62
C LEU A 12 2.42 -11.40 -5.08
N GLU A 13 2.48 -11.69 -6.37
CA GLU A 13 2.00 -12.95 -6.96
C GLU A 13 2.93 -14.14 -6.70
N SER A 14 4.24 -13.91 -6.53
CA SER A 14 5.25 -14.96 -6.29
C SER A 14 4.93 -15.90 -5.12
N LYS A 15 4.14 -15.44 -4.15
CA LYS A 15 3.76 -16.22 -2.98
C LYS A 15 2.38 -15.80 -2.51
N ARG A 16 1.50 -16.77 -2.32
CA ARG A 16 0.20 -16.53 -1.68
C ARG A 16 0.43 -16.14 -0.21
N ARG A 17 0.06 -14.91 0.14
CA ARG A 17 0.21 -14.34 1.48
C ARG A 17 -1.16 -14.07 2.09
N ILE A 18 -1.25 -14.24 3.40
CA ILE A 18 -2.43 -13.82 4.15
C ILE A 18 -2.34 -12.29 4.35
N LEU A 19 -3.41 -11.59 4.00
CA LEU A 19 -3.56 -10.16 4.27
C LEU A 19 -3.92 -9.96 5.74
N ARG A 20 -3.14 -9.15 6.46
CA ARG A 20 -3.43 -8.77 7.85
C ARG A 20 -3.30 -7.27 8.03
N LEU A 21 -4.19 -6.69 8.84
CA LEU A 21 -4.05 -5.30 9.29
C LEU A 21 -3.47 -5.28 10.70
N THR A 22 -2.59 -4.34 10.98
CA THR A 22 -2.22 -4.00 12.36
C THR A 22 -3.39 -3.30 13.05
N ILE A 23 -3.38 -3.27 14.39
CA ILE A 23 -4.36 -2.50 15.18
C ILE A 23 -4.37 -1.03 14.71
N HIS A 24 -3.19 -0.45 14.51
CA HIS A 24 -3.08 0.92 14.00
C HIS A 24 -3.75 1.07 12.63
N ALA A 25 -3.51 0.15 11.68
CA ALA A 25 -4.16 0.19 10.37
C ALA A 25 -5.68 0.07 10.47
N GLN A 26 -6.19 -0.80 11.34
CA GLN A 26 -7.63 -0.95 11.60
C GLN A 26 -8.23 0.37 12.09
N GLU A 27 -7.67 0.98 13.13
CA GLU A 27 -8.12 2.27 13.65
C GLU A 27 -8.08 3.38 12.59
N GLN A 28 -7.01 3.42 11.76
CA GLN A 28 -6.89 4.42 10.71
C GLN A 28 -7.90 4.20 9.57
N ALA A 29 -8.21 2.95 9.25
CA ALA A 29 -9.23 2.59 8.27
C ALA A 29 -10.63 2.98 8.76
N GLU A 30 -10.96 2.68 10.01
CA GLU A 30 -12.23 3.07 10.65
C GLU A 30 -12.42 4.59 10.66
N LYS A 31 -11.41 5.34 11.14
CA LYS A 31 -11.44 6.82 11.17
C LYS A 31 -11.67 7.46 9.81
N ARG A 32 -11.27 6.78 8.73
CA ARG A 32 -11.39 7.27 7.36
C ARG A 32 -12.54 6.62 6.58
N ILE A 33 -13.30 5.74 7.22
CA ILE A 33 -14.41 5.00 6.62
C ILE A 33 -13.92 4.26 5.36
N ILE A 34 -12.82 3.52 5.51
CA ILE A 34 -12.25 2.66 4.47
C ILE A 34 -12.54 1.21 4.87
N PRO A 35 -13.54 0.55 4.25
CA PRO A 35 -13.87 -0.83 4.56
C PRO A 35 -12.71 -1.78 4.26
N PHE A 36 -12.58 -2.85 5.04
CA PHE A 36 -11.57 -3.88 4.80
C PHE A 36 -11.63 -4.44 3.37
N GLN A 37 -12.83 -4.60 2.81
CA GLN A 37 -13.05 -5.08 1.44
C GLN A 37 -12.41 -4.17 0.38
N VAL A 38 -12.34 -2.86 0.64
CA VAL A 38 -11.66 -1.92 -0.25
C VAL A 38 -10.15 -2.11 -0.18
N ILE A 39 -9.60 -2.29 1.03
CA ILE A 39 -8.17 -2.54 1.24
C ILE A 39 -7.75 -3.86 0.57
N GLU A 40 -8.55 -4.90 0.77
CA GLU A 40 -8.33 -6.22 0.18
C GLU A 40 -8.39 -6.17 -1.35
N ARG A 41 -9.44 -5.57 -1.91
CA ARG A 41 -9.57 -5.38 -3.36
C ARG A 41 -8.39 -4.62 -3.92
N ASP A 42 -8.05 -3.47 -3.33
CA ASP A 42 -6.99 -2.63 -3.85
C ASP A 42 -5.65 -3.38 -3.82
N LEU A 43 -5.29 -4.03 -2.71
CA LEU A 43 -4.00 -4.71 -2.56
C LEU A 43 -3.87 -6.04 -3.32
N LEU A 44 -4.97 -6.75 -3.57
CA LEU A 44 -4.93 -8.09 -4.16
C LEU A 44 -5.41 -8.16 -5.61
N HIS A 45 -6.19 -7.17 -6.07
CA HIS A 45 -6.88 -7.24 -7.35
C HIS A 45 -6.69 -6.01 -8.24
N GLU A 46 -6.35 -4.85 -7.66
CA GLU A 46 -6.16 -3.62 -8.43
C GLU A 46 -4.69 -3.36 -8.77
N GLN A 47 -4.49 -2.47 -9.75
CA GLN A 47 -3.16 -1.99 -10.11
C GLN A 47 -2.84 -0.70 -9.34
N PRO A 48 -1.71 -0.64 -8.60
CA PRO A 48 -1.28 0.60 -7.98
C PRO A 48 -0.79 1.60 -9.03
N VAL A 49 -0.94 2.89 -8.74
CA VAL A 49 -0.42 3.98 -9.59
C VAL A 49 1.00 4.38 -9.22
N LEU A 50 1.45 4.06 -8.01
CA LEU A 50 2.80 4.33 -7.53
C LEU A 50 3.16 3.34 -6.43
N VAL A 51 4.40 2.86 -6.46
CA VAL A 51 4.98 2.02 -5.43
C VAL A 51 6.33 2.61 -5.05
N VAL A 52 6.54 2.84 -3.76
CA VAL A 52 7.82 3.32 -3.23
C VAL A 52 8.31 2.35 -2.18
N GLU A 53 9.43 1.69 -2.45
CA GLU A 53 10.12 0.86 -1.47
C GLU A 53 10.82 1.74 -0.44
N GLN A 54 10.57 1.46 0.83
CA GLN A 54 11.19 2.11 1.97
C GLN A 54 12.29 1.22 2.56
N SER A 55 13.29 1.85 3.17
CA SER A 55 14.24 1.13 4.02
C SER A 55 13.50 0.41 5.14
N CYS A 56 13.88 -0.84 5.39
CA CYS A 56 13.35 -1.67 6.47
C CYS A 56 14.50 -2.15 7.34
N GLU A 57 14.38 -1.98 8.65
CA GLU A 57 15.43 -2.37 9.61
C GLU A 57 15.39 -3.88 9.92
N THR A 58 14.26 -4.53 9.66
CA THR A 58 14.06 -5.95 9.97
C THR A 58 14.51 -6.83 8.80
N GLN A 59 15.36 -7.80 9.11
CA GLN A 59 15.86 -8.77 8.13
C GLN A 59 14.70 -9.57 7.54
N ASN A 60 14.71 -9.78 6.22
CA ASN A 60 13.68 -10.49 5.44
C ASN A 60 12.30 -9.79 5.35
N GLU A 61 12.21 -8.52 5.72
CA GLU A 61 11.03 -7.70 5.49
C GLU A 61 11.29 -6.64 4.44
N ARG A 62 10.30 -6.43 3.57
CA ARG A 62 10.31 -5.33 2.60
C ARG A 62 9.14 -4.42 2.87
N LYS A 63 9.39 -3.12 2.96
CA LYS A 63 8.38 -2.13 3.32
C LYS A 63 8.07 -1.24 2.13
N PHE A 64 6.79 -0.97 1.89
CA PHE A 64 6.35 -0.19 0.74
C PHE A 64 5.30 0.84 1.12
N ASP A 65 5.37 2.00 0.49
CA ASP A 65 4.20 2.84 0.25
C ASP A 65 3.58 2.45 -1.09
N VAL A 66 2.29 2.15 -1.07
CA VAL A 66 1.53 1.76 -2.26
C VAL A 66 0.34 2.69 -2.40
N TYR A 67 0.17 3.24 -3.61
CA TYR A 67 -0.86 4.21 -3.91
C TYR A 67 -1.85 3.64 -4.92
N TYR A 68 -3.14 3.72 -4.60
CA TYR A 68 -4.23 3.29 -5.46
C TYR A 68 -5.15 4.47 -5.79
N PRO A 69 -5.65 4.56 -7.02
CA PRO A 69 -6.55 5.63 -7.41
C PRO A 69 -7.88 5.50 -6.65
N GLN A 70 -8.36 6.62 -6.14
CA GLN A 70 -9.70 6.75 -5.59
C GLN A 70 -10.50 7.73 -6.47
N SER A 71 -11.81 7.86 -6.22
CA SER A 71 -12.66 8.79 -6.98
C SER A 71 -12.13 10.23 -6.95
N GLY A 72 -12.19 10.89 -8.11
CA GLY A 72 -11.76 12.27 -8.29
C GLY A 72 -10.23 12.44 -8.24
N VAL A 73 -9.75 13.23 -7.29
CA VAL A 73 -8.32 13.60 -7.14
C VAL A 73 -7.65 12.92 -5.94
N TYR A 74 -8.33 11.96 -5.33
CA TYR A 74 -7.86 11.29 -4.12
C TYR A 74 -7.25 9.93 -4.44
N PHE A 75 -6.39 9.48 -3.53
CA PHE A 75 -5.72 8.19 -3.58
C PHE A 75 -5.79 7.53 -2.22
N HIS A 76 -5.94 6.21 -2.21
CA HIS A 76 -5.59 5.44 -1.03
C HIS A 76 -4.07 5.26 -1.01
N ARG A 77 -3.47 5.51 0.14
CA ARG A 77 -2.08 5.16 0.43
C ARG A 77 -2.08 4.09 1.50
N PHE A 78 -1.45 2.96 1.19
CA PHE A 78 -1.20 1.89 2.15
C PHE A 78 0.29 1.81 2.42
N VAL A 79 0.66 1.79 3.70
CA VAL A 79 2.01 1.37 4.09
C VAL A 79 1.93 -0.11 4.39
N ILE A 80 2.66 -0.92 3.65
CA ILE A 80 2.65 -2.37 3.79
C ILE A 80 4.04 -2.92 4.10
N VAL A 81 4.07 -4.08 4.74
CA VAL A 81 5.26 -4.89 4.92
C VAL A 81 5.01 -6.27 4.33
N LEU A 82 5.94 -6.72 3.49
CA LEU A 82 5.94 -8.02 2.84
C LEU A 82 7.01 -8.93 3.44
N ASN A 83 6.58 -10.11 3.88
CA ASN A 83 7.43 -11.26 4.22
C ASN A 83 6.69 -12.58 3.89
N SER A 84 6.47 -13.46 4.88
CA SER A 84 5.51 -14.56 4.81
C SER A 84 4.05 -14.09 4.76
N GLU A 85 3.76 -12.89 5.22
CA GLU A 85 2.45 -12.26 5.23
C GLU A 85 2.49 -10.92 4.47
N LEU A 86 1.31 -10.44 4.08
CA LEU A 86 1.10 -9.08 3.62
C LEU A 86 0.46 -8.30 4.77
N ARG A 87 1.26 -7.51 5.47
CA ARG A 87 0.79 -6.74 6.63
C ARG A 87 0.59 -5.28 6.25
N VAL A 88 -0.62 -4.78 6.44
CA VAL A 88 -0.96 -3.35 6.30
C VAL A 88 -0.66 -2.67 7.63
N ILE A 89 0.32 -1.76 7.60
CA ILE A 89 0.79 -1.03 8.78
C ILE A 89 -0.05 0.20 9.04
N THR A 90 -0.45 0.93 7.99
CA THR A 90 -1.36 2.07 8.10
C THR A 90 -2.07 2.34 6.77
N VAL A 91 -3.20 3.03 6.86
CA VAL A 91 -4.07 3.40 5.74
C VAL A 91 -4.30 4.90 5.77
N MET A 92 -4.12 5.56 4.63
CA MET A 92 -4.33 7.00 4.49
C MET A 92 -5.13 7.31 3.21
N ARG A 93 -5.83 8.45 3.23
CA ARG A 93 -6.32 9.11 2.01
C ARG A 93 -5.41 10.31 1.74
N THR A 94 -4.92 10.44 0.51
CA THR A 94 -4.06 11.55 0.10
C THR A 94 -4.53 12.16 -1.23
N SER A 95 -4.15 13.40 -1.52
CA SER A 95 -4.51 14.08 -2.78
C SER A 95 -3.41 13.98 -3.83
N LYS A 96 -3.78 14.15 -5.10
CA LYS A 96 -2.88 14.14 -6.28
C LYS A 96 -1.69 15.10 -6.16
N ASP A 97 -1.88 16.27 -5.55
CA ASP A 97 -0.82 17.27 -5.39
C ASP A 97 0.29 16.80 -4.43
N TYR A 98 -0.06 16.00 -3.42
CA TYR A 98 0.93 15.41 -2.52
C TYR A 98 1.68 14.26 -3.18
N GLN A 99 1.04 13.53 -4.11
CA GLN A 99 1.68 12.49 -4.90
C GLN A 99 2.75 13.04 -5.85
N LYS A 100 2.47 14.14 -6.57
CA LYS A 100 3.43 14.78 -7.49
C LYS A 100 4.72 15.21 -6.77
N ARG A 101 4.56 15.85 -5.61
CA ARG A 101 5.69 16.24 -4.75
C ARG A 101 6.55 15.05 -4.28
N LEU A 102 5.96 13.87 -4.11
CA LEU A 102 6.68 12.65 -3.71
C LEU A 102 7.35 11.95 -4.91
N ALA A 103 6.83 12.13 -6.11
CA ALA A 103 7.39 11.57 -7.35
C ALA A 103 8.55 12.42 -7.92
N GLY A 104 8.83 13.60 -7.35
CA GLY A 104 9.88 14.50 -7.83
C GLY A 104 9.46 15.39 -9.00
N GLU A 105 8.15 15.58 -9.22
CA GLU A 105 7.57 16.55 -10.17
C GLU A 105 7.19 17.87 -9.48
#